data_AF-A0A9X0YUS1-F1
#
_entry.id   AF-A0A9X0YUS1-F1
#
_cell.length_a   1.000
_cell.length_b   1.000
_cell.length_c   1.000
_cell.angle_alpha   90.00
_cell.angle_beta   90.00
_cell.angle_gamma   90.00
#
_symmetry.space_group_name_H-M   'P 1'
#
loop_
_entity.id
_entity.type
_entity.pdbx_description
1 polymer ?
#
loop_
_entity_poly.entity_id
_entity_poly.type
_entity_poly.pdbx_seq_one_letter_code
_entity_poly.pdbx_strand_id
1 'polypeptide(L)'
;MTGMAIAMALAMISSTAIGLILGVLFKGDLTSSTIIAMNFALIVGILVGKPISLLAMGEGVGGGAMGGMMGAMIGDMIPSNNYSLMLVYIVIFSIVSFLFIIHLINTKVNEHPKNKTSRTWSTANKAIISISVLLTLVILGLQIETTDHKNNQKVDEVHHHH
;
A
#
# COMPACT_ATOMS: atom_id res chain seq x y z
N MET A 1 18.84 -14.38 2.78
CA MET A 1 17.61 -14.58 1.99
C MET A 1 16.37 -14.03 2.67
N THR A 2 16.14 -14.28 3.97
CA THR A 2 14.91 -13.84 4.68
C THR A 2 14.66 -12.33 4.61
N GLY A 3 15.68 -11.48 4.72
CA GLY A 3 15.53 -10.03 4.60
C GLY A 3 15.07 -9.56 3.20
N MET A 4 15.46 -10.27 2.13
CA MET A 4 15.02 -9.95 0.76
C MET A 4 13.53 -10.26 0.58
N ALA A 5 13.08 -11.42 1.08
CA ALA A 5 11.68 -11.82 1.06
C ALA A 5 10.79 -10.85 1.87
N ILE A 6 11.28 -10.35 3.00
CA ILE A 6 10.56 -9.35 3.82
C ILE A 6 10.44 -8.02 3.07
N ALA A 7 11.52 -7.55 2.43
CA ALA A 7 11.49 -6.31 1.65
C ALA A 7 10.52 -6.39 0.46
N MET A 8 10.56 -7.51 -0.27
CA MET A 8 9.64 -7.79 -1.38
C MET A 8 8.18 -7.79 -0.90
N ALA A 9 7.88 -8.53 0.17
CA ALA A 9 6.51 -8.65 0.67
C ALA A 9 5.95 -7.30 1.16
N LEU A 10 6.73 -6.53 1.93
CA LEU A 10 6.34 -5.21 2.40
C LEU A 10 6.05 -4.25 1.24
N ALA A 11 6.96 -4.17 0.26
CA ALA A 11 6.80 -3.29 -0.89
C ALA A 11 5.64 -3.70 -1.79
N MET A 12 5.40 -5.00 -1.97
CA MET A 12 4.29 -5.53 -2.74
C MET A 12 2.95 -5.18 -2.08
N ILE A 13 2.76 -5.48 -0.79
CA ILE A 13 1.50 -5.20 -0.08
C ILE A 13 1.16 -3.70 -0.11
N SER A 14 2.13 -2.84 0.20
CA SER A 14 1.90 -1.39 0.20
C SER A 14 1.56 -0.87 -1.20
N SER A 15 2.29 -1.33 -2.22
CA SER A 15 2.10 -0.85 -3.60
C SER A 15 0.81 -1.37 -4.21
N THR A 16 0.39 -2.61 -3.90
CA THR A 16 -0.92 -3.15 -4.31
C THR A 16 -2.07 -2.34 -3.71
N ALA A 17 -1.98 -1.97 -2.43
CA ALA A 17 -3.01 -1.15 -1.79
C ALA A 17 -3.12 0.24 -2.43
N ILE A 18 -1.98 0.93 -2.64
CA ILE A 18 -1.97 2.22 -3.35
C ILE A 18 -2.48 2.07 -4.78
N GLY A 19 -2.01 1.05 -5.50
CA GLY A 19 -2.41 0.80 -6.89
C GLY A 19 -3.91 0.62 -7.01
N LEU A 20 -4.53 -0.14 -6.11
CA LEU A 20 -5.98 -0.34 -6.09
C LEU A 20 -6.74 0.96 -5.86
N ILE A 21 -6.29 1.78 -4.90
CA ILE A 21 -6.91 3.09 -4.64
C ILE A 21 -6.81 4.00 -5.86
N LEU A 22 -5.65 4.04 -6.51
CA LEU A 22 -5.45 4.81 -7.74
C LEU A 22 -6.32 4.29 -8.89
N GLY A 23 -6.44 2.97 -9.05
CA GLY A 23 -7.27 2.36 -10.09
C GLY A 23 -8.77 2.62 -9.90
N VAL A 24 -9.23 2.73 -8.64
CA VAL A 24 -10.61 3.18 -8.36
C VAL A 24 -10.77 4.68 -8.63
N LEU A 25 -9.78 5.50 -8.27
CA LEU A 25 -9.84 6.96 -8.41
C LEU A 25 -9.77 7.45 -9.87
N PHE A 26 -8.93 6.83 -10.69
CA PHE A 26 -8.68 7.21 -12.09
C PHE A 26 -9.38 6.25 -13.07
N LYS A 27 -10.59 5.83 -12.73
CA LYS A 27 -11.33 4.85 -13.50
C LYS A 27 -11.47 5.22 -14.98
N GLY A 28 -11.19 4.24 -15.85
CA GLY A 28 -11.17 4.43 -17.30
C GLY A 28 -9.83 4.93 -17.87
N ASP A 29 -8.89 5.37 -17.03
CA ASP A 29 -7.50 5.66 -17.41
C ASP A 29 -6.52 4.79 -16.61
N LEU A 30 -6.45 3.52 -17.02
CA LEU A 30 -5.53 2.53 -16.47
C LEU A 30 -4.06 2.97 -16.62
N THR A 31 -3.75 3.74 -17.66
CA THR A 31 -2.38 4.16 -17.96
C THR A 31 -1.86 5.12 -16.89
N SER A 32 -2.62 6.16 -16.56
CA SER A 32 -2.22 7.11 -15.51
C SER A 32 -2.13 6.45 -14.14
N SER A 33 -3.12 5.62 -13.80
CA SER A 33 -3.13 4.83 -12.55
C SER A 33 -1.85 3.99 -12.38
N THR A 34 -1.45 3.31 -13.45
CA THR A 34 -0.31 2.39 -13.43
C THR A 34 1.02 3.12 -13.35
N ILE A 35 1.18 4.23 -14.09
CA ILE A 35 2.40 5.03 -14.04
C ILE A 35 2.61 5.61 -12.64
N ILE A 36 1.56 6.14 -12.02
CA ILE A 36 1.63 6.70 -10.67
C ILE A 36 1.93 5.58 -9.66
N ALA A 37 1.30 4.41 -9.79
CA ALA A 37 1.55 3.26 -8.93
C ALA A 37 2.99 2.74 -9.04
N MET A 38 3.58 2.67 -10.24
CA MET A 38 4.98 2.27 -10.44
C MET A 38 5.97 3.27 -9.80
N ASN A 39 5.72 4.57 -9.95
CA ASN A 39 6.56 5.59 -9.33
C ASN A 39 6.52 5.49 -7.80
N PHE A 40 5.33 5.25 -7.24
CA PHE A 40 5.19 5.01 -5.81
C PHE A 40 5.93 3.73 -5.37
N ALA A 41 5.78 2.64 -6.12
CA ALA A 41 6.46 1.38 -5.85
C ALA A 41 8.00 1.50 -5.88
N LEU A 42 8.55 2.31 -6.79
CA LEU A 42 9.98 2.60 -6.85
C LEU A 42 10.48 3.25 -5.55
N ILE A 43 9.76 4.28 -5.09
CA ILE A 43 10.09 5.02 -3.87
C ILE A 43 10.03 4.07 -2.67
N VAL A 44 8.93 3.33 -2.51
CA VAL A 44 8.74 2.42 -1.38
C VAL A 44 9.74 1.26 -1.40
N GLY A 45 9.99 0.64 -2.56
CA GLY A 45 10.95 -0.45 -2.71
C GLY A 45 12.37 -0.04 -2.31
N ILE A 46 12.80 1.17 -2.69
CA ILE A 46 14.08 1.75 -2.28
C ILE A 46 14.11 2.00 -0.77
N LEU A 47 13.07 2.62 -0.21
CA LEU A 47 12.97 2.95 1.21
C LEU A 47 13.02 1.71 2.12
N VAL A 48 12.29 0.66 1.73
CA VAL A 48 12.19 -0.60 2.48
C VAL A 48 13.45 -1.46 2.31
N GLY A 49 14.05 -1.48 1.11
CA GLY A 49 15.24 -2.28 0.81
C GLY A 49 16.57 -1.68 1.29
N LYS A 50 16.67 -0.34 1.37
CA LYS A 50 17.89 0.40 1.76
C LYS A 50 18.54 -0.09 3.07
N PRO A 51 17.82 -0.38 4.17
CA PRO A 51 18.44 -0.85 5.41
C PRO A 51 18.93 -2.31 5.36
N ILE A 52 18.63 -3.08 4.31
CA ILE A 52 18.94 -4.52 4.24
C ILE A 52 20.11 -4.80 3.30
N SER A 53 19.96 -4.51 2.00
CA SER A 53 21.01 -4.73 0.98
C SER A 53 20.58 -4.17 -0.37
N LEU A 54 21.54 -3.98 -1.28
CA LEU A 54 21.26 -3.56 -2.66
C LEU A 54 20.34 -4.57 -3.40
N LEU A 55 20.55 -5.87 -3.18
CA LEU A 55 19.68 -6.90 -3.77
C LEU A 55 18.25 -6.81 -3.24
N ALA A 56 18.07 -6.52 -1.94
CA ALA A 56 16.75 -6.34 -1.34
C ALA A 56 16.02 -5.10 -1.88
N MET A 57 16.75 -4.05 -2.30
CA MET A 57 16.16 -2.92 -3.01
C MET A 57 15.61 -3.34 -4.37
N GLY A 58 16.36 -4.15 -5.12
CA GLY A 58 15.91 -4.70 -6.40
C GLY A 58 14.65 -5.55 -6.26
N GLU A 59 14.65 -6.49 -5.30
CA GLU A 59 13.48 -7.33 -4.98
C GLU A 59 12.27 -6.51 -4.51
N GLY A 60 12.51 -5.47 -3.69
CA GLY A 60 11.47 -4.56 -3.22
C GLY A 60 10.86 -3.74 -4.36
N VAL A 61 11.68 -3.17 -5.24
CA VAL A 61 11.20 -2.40 -6.40
C VAL A 61 10.47 -3.32 -7.39
N GLY A 62 11.02 -4.49 -7.70
CA GLY A 62 10.39 -5.45 -8.62
C GLY A 62 9.05 -5.97 -8.09
N GLY A 63 9.02 -6.43 -6.84
CA GLY A 63 7.81 -6.91 -6.18
C GLY A 63 6.78 -5.79 -5.96
N GLY A 64 7.23 -4.59 -5.59
CA GLY A 64 6.38 -3.41 -5.46
C GLY A 64 5.76 -3.00 -6.80
N ALA A 65 6.53 -2.93 -7.88
CA ALA A 65 6.02 -2.57 -9.20
C ALA A 65 4.99 -3.59 -9.68
N MET A 66 5.26 -4.89 -9.51
CA MET A 66 4.31 -5.95 -9.82
C MET A 66 3.01 -5.80 -9.01
N GLY A 67 3.13 -5.56 -7.71
CA GLY A 67 1.97 -5.33 -6.84
C GLY A 67 1.16 -4.09 -7.23
N GLY A 68 1.83 -2.96 -7.51
CA GLY A 68 1.20 -1.71 -7.90
C GLY A 68 0.43 -1.80 -9.21
N MET A 69 1.02 -2.43 -10.23
CA MET A 69 0.33 -2.70 -11.51
C MET A 69 -0.92 -3.57 -11.31
N MET A 70 -0.77 -4.68 -10.58
CA MET A 70 -1.88 -5.59 -10.32
C MET A 70 -2.98 -4.92 -9.49
N GLY A 71 -2.60 -4.09 -8.52
CA GLY A 71 -3.53 -3.28 -7.73
C GLY A 71 -4.35 -2.32 -8.61
N ALA A 72 -3.68 -1.55 -9.48
CA ALA A 72 -4.35 -0.62 -10.39
C ALA A 72 -5.33 -1.34 -11.33
N MET A 73 -4.91 -2.48 -11.89
CA MET A 73 -5.78 -3.31 -12.73
C MET A 73 -7.01 -3.83 -11.97
N ILE A 74 -6.83 -4.28 -10.72
CA ILE A 74 -7.95 -4.71 -9.88
C ILE A 74 -8.89 -3.53 -9.59
N GLY A 75 -8.36 -2.35 -9.28
CA GLY A 75 -9.14 -1.14 -9.02
C GLY A 75 -10.07 -0.75 -10.18
N ASP A 76 -9.54 -0.76 -11.40
CA ASP A 76 -10.29 -0.37 -12.60
C ASP A 76 -11.38 -1.42 -12.97
N MET A 77 -11.09 -2.71 -12.76
CA MET A 77 -11.99 -3.81 -13.11
C MET A 77 -13.18 -4.01 -12.15
N ILE A 78 -13.17 -3.42 -10.95
CA ILE A 78 -14.25 -3.62 -9.97
C ILE A 78 -15.53 -2.90 -10.43
N PRO A 79 -16.72 -3.53 -10.33
CA PRO A 79 -17.99 -2.84 -10.60
C PRO A 79 -18.25 -1.72 -9.59
N SER A 80 -18.86 -0.61 -10.04
CA SER A 80 -19.08 0.59 -9.22
C SER A 80 -19.90 0.40 -7.96
N ASN A 81 -20.73 -0.62 -7.93
CA ASN A 81 -21.55 -0.93 -6.75
C ASN A 81 -20.73 -1.51 -5.57
N ASN A 82 -19.49 -1.94 -5.80
CA ASN A 82 -18.73 -2.75 -4.83
C ASN A 82 -17.35 -2.15 -4.42
N TYR A 83 -17.04 -0.90 -4.78
CA TYR A 83 -15.73 -0.30 -4.42
C TYR A 83 -15.49 -0.28 -2.91
N SER A 84 -16.48 0.19 -2.15
CA SER A 84 -16.38 0.31 -0.69
C SER A 84 -16.02 -1.02 -0.03
N LEU A 85 -16.60 -2.13 -0.49
CA LEU A 85 -16.29 -3.47 0.02
C LEU A 85 -14.85 -3.88 -0.31
N MET A 86 -14.39 -3.64 -1.54
CA MET A 86 -13.02 -3.99 -1.91
C MET A 86 -11.98 -3.11 -1.19
N LEU A 87 -12.24 -1.82 -1.05
CA LEU A 87 -11.37 -0.89 -0.33
C LEU A 87 -11.24 -1.29 1.14
N VAL A 88 -12.34 -1.68 1.78
CA VAL A 88 -12.28 -2.22 3.15
C VAL A 88 -11.51 -3.54 3.20
N TYR A 89 -11.73 -4.43 2.24
CA TYR A 89 -11.04 -5.71 2.17
C TYR A 89 -9.53 -5.57 2.01
N ILE A 90 -9.06 -4.71 1.08
CA ILE A 90 -7.62 -4.51 0.86
C ILE A 90 -6.93 -3.92 2.08
N VAL A 91 -7.62 -3.08 2.86
CA VAL A 91 -7.12 -2.55 4.13
C VAL A 91 -6.94 -3.66 5.16
N ILE A 92 -7.98 -4.48 5.36
CA ILE A 92 -7.93 -5.59 6.31
C ILE A 92 -6.82 -6.57 5.90
N PHE A 93 -6.77 -6.94 4.61
CA PHE A 93 -5.75 -7.81 4.05
C PHE A 93 -4.34 -7.26 4.26
N SER A 94 -4.15 -5.96 4.04
CA SER A 94 -2.86 -5.30 4.25
C SER A 94 -2.47 -5.34 5.72
N ILE A 95 -3.38 -5.01 6.65
CA ILE A 95 -3.13 -5.04 8.09
C ILE A 95 -2.71 -6.44 8.55
N VAL A 96 -3.48 -7.47 8.18
CA VAL A 96 -3.17 -8.87 8.54
C VAL A 96 -1.80 -9.28 8.00
N SER A 97 -1.51 -8.92 6.75
CA SER A 97 -0.22 -9.25 6.12
C SER A 97 0.94 -8.53 6.80
N PHE A 98 0.78 -7.26 7.18
CA PHE A 98 1.79 -6.52 7.96
C PHE A 98 2.01 -7.14 9.35
N LEU A 99 0.94 -7.52 10.06
CA LEU A 99 1.05 -8.20 11.35
C LEU A 99 1.81 -9.52 11.22
N PHE A 100 1.55 -10.28 10.16
CA PHE A 100 2.28 -11.51 9.88
C PHE A 100 3.77 -11.26 9.62
N ILE A 101 4.11 -10.22 8.86
CA ILE A 101 5.51 -9.84 8.61
C ILE A 101 6.20 -9.39 9.91
N ILE A 102 5.54 -8.59 10.74
CA ILE A 102 6.08 -8.15 12.04
C ILE A 102 6.33 -9.38 12.95
N HIS A 103 5.39 -10.32 12.96
CA HIS A 103 5.54 -11.57 13.70
C HIS A 103 6.75 -12.38 13.20
N LEU A 104 6.91 -12.53 11.88
CA LEU A 104 8.07 -13.20 11.28
C LEU A 104 9.40 -12.53 11.67
N ILE A 105 9.46 -11.20 11.65
CA ILE A 105 10.65 -10.45 12.06
C ILE A 105 10.95 -10.72 13.54
N ASN A 106 9.96 -10.65 14.42
CA ASN A 106 10.13 -10.87 15.86
C ASN A 106 10.62 -12.29 16.17
N THR A 107 10.03 -13.31 15.53
CA THR A 107 10.46 -14.71 15.72
C THR A 107 11.91 -14.91 15.28
N LYS A 108 12.33 -14.29 14.16
CA LYS A 108 13.71 -14.40 13.67
C LYS A 108 14.74 -13.66 14.53
N VAL A 109 14.36 -12.55 15.17
CA VAL A 109 15.21 -11.84 16.13
C VAL A 109 15.43 -12.67 17.40
N ASN A 110 14.43 -13.44 17.83
CA ASN A 110 14.51 -14.25 19.05
C ASN A 110 15.30 -15.57 18.87
N GLU A 111 15.46 -16.08 17.64
CA GLU A 111 16.19 -17.34 17.37
C GLU A 111 17.72 -17.21 17.43
N HIS A 112 18.29 -16.00 17.32
CA HIS A 112 19.74 -15.78 17.36
C HIS A 112 20.14 -14.65 18.35
N PRO A 113 20.35 -14.96 19.65
CA PRO A 113 20.88 -13.98 20.60
C PRO A 113 22.41 -13.89 20.42
N LYS A 114 22.89 -13.20 19.38
CA LYS A 114 24.30 -12.80 19.30
C LYS A 114 24.42 -11.29 19.12
N ASN A 115 25.11 -10.70 20.10
CA ASN A 115 25.75 -9.39 20.10
C ASN A 115 24.79 -8.19 20.22
N LYS A 116 24.72 -7.65 21.46
CA LYS A 116 24.35 -6.27 21.75
C LYS A 116 25.47 -5.35 21.24
N THR A 117 25.27 -4.68 20.10
CA THR A 117 25.98 -3.43 19.78
C THR A 117 25.00 -2.41 19.20
N SER A 118 24.84 -1.32 19.96
CA SER A 118 24.24 -0.03 19.62
C SER A 118 22.84 0.00 18.98
N ARG A 119 21.87 0.42 19.80
CA ARG A 119 21.00 1.56 19.47
C ARG A 119 20.23 1.46 18.14
N THR A 120 19.51 0.36 17.90
CA THR A 120 18.51 0.28 16.81
C THR A 120 17.09 0.40 17.35
N TRP A 121 16.85 1.48 18.09
CA TRP A 121 15.54 2.06 18.33
C TRP A 121 14.99 2.67 17.02
N SER A 122 14.78 1.87 15.95
CA SER A 122 14.58 2.45 14.61
C SER A 122 14.06 1.57 13.47
N THR A 123 13.50 0.38 13.71
CA THR A 123 12.81 -0.39 12.62
C THR A 123 11.35 -0.62 12.95
N ALA A 124 11.02 -1.00 14.19
CA ALA A 124 9.63 -1.09 14.65
C ALA A 124 8.91 0.27 14.56
N ASN A 125 9.53 1.35 15.04
CA ASN A 125 8.95 2.69 14.97
C ASN A 125 8.81 3.16 13.51
N LYS A 126 9.73 2.78 12.61
CA LYS A 126 9.66 3.14 11.18
C LYS A 126 8.58 2.36 10.45
N ALA A 127 8.37 1.08 10.80
CA ALA A 127 7.26 0.28 10.29
C ALA A 127 5.91 0.78 10.81
N ILE A 128 5.82 1.17 12.09
CA ILE A 128 4.63 1.80 12.68
C ILE A 128 4.33 3.14 12.01
N ILE A 129 5.35 3.96 11.73
CA ILE A 129 5.18 5.22 10.98
C ILE A 129 4.74 4.93 9.54
N SER A 130 5.33 3.95 8.86
CA SER A 130 4.93 3.54 7.51
C SER A 130 3.48 3.05 7.48
N ILE A 131 3.07 2.25 8.46
CA ILE A 131 1.69 1.77 8.64
C ILE A 131 0.76 2.93 8.95
N SER A 132 1.15 3.85 9.82
CA SER A 132 0.34 5.02 10.18
C SER A 132 0.14 5.94 8.97
N VAL A 133 1.17 6.11 8.12
CA VAL A 133 1.12 6.93 6.90
C VAL A 133 0.31 6.25 5.80
N LEU A 134 0.45 4.93 5.64
CA LEU A 134 -0.38 4.15 4.71
C LEU A 134 -1.85 4.22 5.14
N LEU A 135 -2.13 4.08 6.44
CA LEU A 135 -3.47 4.16 7.01
C LEU A 135 -4.08 5.56 6.81
N THR A 136 -3.33 6.65 7.02
CA THR A 136 -3.84 8.01 6.76
C THR A 136 -4.08 8.28 5.28
N LEU A 137 -3.22 7.80 4.39
CA LEU A 137 -3.44 7.96 2.94
C LEU A 137 -4.69 7.21 2.47
N VAL A 138 -4.94 6.02 3.03
CA VAL A 138 -6.15 5.25 2.72
C VAL A 138 -7.40 5.91 3.30
N ILE A 139 -7.34 6.41 4.53
CA ILE A 139 -8.45 7.17 5.13
C ILE A 139 -8.74 8.42 4.31
N LEU A 140 -7.71 9.13 3.82
CA LEU A 140 -7.89 10.28 2.94
C LEU A 140 -8.57 9.90 1.61
N GLY A 141 -8.18 8.77 1.00
CA GLY A 141 -8.85 8.24 -0.19
C GLY A 141 -10.34 7.95 0.03
N LEU A 142 -10.69 7.33 1.16
CA LEU A 142 -12.09 7.07 1.54
C LEU A 142 -12.89 8.37 1.76
N GLN A 143 -12.26 9.41 2.32
CA GLN A 143 -12.92 10.71 2.53
C GLN A 143 -13.16 11.45 1.20
N ILE A 144 -12.26 11.34 0.22
CA ILE A 144 -12.42 11.98 -1.08
C ILE A 144 -13.56 11.32 -1.87
N GLU A 145 -13.62 9.99 -1.89
CA GLU A 145 -14.67 9.27 -2.61
C GLU A 145 -16.07 9.48 -2.00
N THR A 146 -16.16 9.51 -0.67
CA THR A 146 -17.42 9.89 0.01
C THR A 146 -17.81 11.34 -0.24
N THR A 147 -16.84 12.23 -0.47
CA THR A 147 -17.10 13.65 -0.79
C THR A 147 -17.56 13.83 -2.24
N ASP A 148 -16.99 13.08 -3.18
CA ASP A 148 -17.32 13.19 -4.61
C ASP A 148 -18.72 12.64 -4.91
N HIS A 149 -19.08 11.50 -4.32
CA HIS A 149 -20.45 10.97 -4.40
C HIS A 149 -21.48 11.94 -3.82
N LYS A 150 -21.14 12.65 -2.73
CA LYS A 150 -22.04 13.62 -2.11
C LYS A 150 -22.18 14.90 -2.93
N ASN A 151 -21.14 15.29 -3.66
CA ASN A 151 -21.15 16.47 -4.52
C ASN A 151 -21.95 16.23 -5.81
N ASN A 152 -21.76 15.07 -6.46
CA ASN A 152 -22.48 14.74 -7.69
C ASN A 152 -24.00 14.62 -7.43
N GLN A 153 -24.39 13.96 -6.34
CA GLN A 153 -25.80 13.84 -5.96
C GLN A 153 -26.44 15.21 -5.63
N LYS A 154 -25.65 16.19 -5.15
CA LYS A 154 -26.13 17.55 -4.86
C LYS A 154 -26.26 18.41 -6.11
N VAL A 155 -25.45 18.18 -7.15
CA VAL A 155 -25.57 18.87 -8.45
C VAL A 155 -26.82 18.39 -9.20
N ASP A 156 -27.13 17.10 -9.15
CA ASP A 156 -28.34 16.53 -9.75
C ASP A 156 -29.62 17.04 -9.07
N GLU A 157 -29.62 17.20 -7.74
CA GLU A 157 -30.77 17.77 -7.00
C GLU A 157 -31.03 19.25 -7.35
N VAL A 158 -29.97 20.04 -7.60
CA VAL A 158 -30.11 21.47 -7.94
C VAL A 158 -30.62 21.67 -9.37
N HIS A 159 -30.30 20.77 -10.30
CA HIS A 159 -30.82 20.83 -11.67
C HIS A 159 -32.29 20.39 -11.82
N HIS A 160 -32.83 19.64 -10.85
CA HIS A 160 -34.24 19.27 -10.84
C HIS A 160 -35.18 20.31 -10.19
N HIS A 161 -34.63 21.39 -9.65
CA HIS A 161 -35.38 22.45 -8.95
C HIS A 161 -35.40 23.81 -9.66
N HIS A 162 -34.96 23.89 -10.93
CA HIS A 162 -35.02 25.11 -11.75
C HIS A 162 -35.94 24.99 -12.97
#